data_AF-A0A1E3TF71-F1
#
_entry.id   AF-A0A1E3TF71-F1
#
_cell.length_a   1.000
_cell.length_b   1.000
_cell.length_c   1.000
_cell.angle_alpha   90.00
_cell.angle_beta   90.00
_cell.angle_gamma   90.00
#
_symmetry.space_group_name_H-M   'P 1'
#
loop_
_entity.id
_entity.type
_entity.pdbx_description
1 polymer ?
#
loop_
_entity_poly.entity_id
_entity_poly.type
_entity_poly.pdbx_seq_one_letter_code
_entity_poly.pdbx_strand_id
1 'polypeptide(L)'
;MGEFDPNEGEAQVIVTLADAAMHMYRAAIDSLPFPEDKKFQKRAEVVLSGLRKLRAGLAEAATKSRSTPTVIAALTDVRRRYDDLMERAASAPGSTLGQQLYTARIRAKLSAEEAARGVGLRPELPDELEAGATPSEEEVVKVHQLIAALREVNGDGDYQPSSQANVNGWDEAMALNGAGQEADVETH
;
A
#
# COMPACT_ATOMS: atom_id res chain seq x y z
N MET A 1 -22.41 36.48 -24.51
CA MET A 1 -21.52 36.67 -23.34
C MET A 1 -21.59 35.39 -22.53
N GLY A 2 -20.47 34.68 -22.36
CA GLY A 2 -20.44 33.49 -21.50
C GLY A 2 -20.64 33.93 -20.06
N GLU A 3 -21.57 33.29 -19.37
CA GLU A 3 -21.83 33.51 -17.94
C GLU A 3 -20.63 32.99 -17.15
N PHE A 4 -20.00 33.85 -16.35
CA PHE A 4 -18.89 33.44 -15.47
C PHE A 4 -19.49 32.61 -14.33
N ASP A 5 -19.20 31.31 -14.28
CA ASP A 5 -19.58 30.47 -13.14
C ASP A 5 -18.60 30.75 -11.98
N PRO A 6 -19.05 31.41 -10.89
CA PRO A 6 -18.18 31.72 -9.76
C PRO A 6 -17.55 30.46 -9.14
N ASN A 7 -18.23 29.31 -9.25
CA ASN A 7 -17.75 28.04 -8.70
C ASN A 7 -16.55 27.51 -9.50
N GLU A 8 -16.49 27.76 -10.81
CA GLU A 8 -15.36 27.39 -11.64
C GLU A 8 -14.12 28.23 -11.29
N GLY A 9 -14.32 29.51 -10.97
CA GLY A 9 -13.28 30.38 -10.42
C GLY A 9 -12.71 29.87 -9.09
N GLU A 10 -13.58 29.49 -8.14
CA GLU A 10 -13.17 28.91 -6.86
C GLU A 10 -12.40 27.59 -7.06
N ALA A 11 -12.89 26.71 -7.92
CA ALA A 11 -12.22 25.45 -8.24
C ALA A 11 -10.82 25.69 -8.83
N GLN A 12 -10.68 26.66 -9.74
CA GLN A 12 -9.39 26.99 -10.34
C GLN A 12 -8.39 27.53 -9.31
N VAL A 13 -8.83 28.35 -8.35
CA VAL A 13 -7.98 28.84 -7.25
C VAL A 13 -7.54 27.70 -6.35
N ILE A 14 -8.46 26.80 -5.98
CA ILE A 14 -8.15 25.62 -5.16
C ILE A 14 -7.11 24.74 -5.85
N VAL A 15 -7.30 24.44 -7.14
CA VAL A 15 -6.37 23.63 -7.93
C VAL A 15 -5.00 24.31 -8.05
N THR A 16 -4.96 25.60 -8.36
CA THR A 16 -3.69 26.35 -8.46
C THR A 16 -2.91 26.33 -7.15
N LEU A 17 -3.60 26.48 -6.01
CA LEU A 17 -2.97 26.39 -4.70
C LEU A 17 -2.51 24.97 -4.38
N ALA A 18 -3.31 23.96 -4.74
CA ALA A 18 -2.94 22.55 -4.57
C ALA A 18 -1.71 22.18 -5.41
N ASP A 19 -1.63 22.64 -6.66
CA ASP A 19 -0.48 22.43 -7.54
C ASP A 19 0.78 23.06 -6.96
N ALA A 20 0.71 24.30 -6.48
CA ALA A 20 1.83 24.96 -5.81
C ALA A 20 2.29 24.18 -4.56
N ALA A 21 1.36 23.73 -3.73
CA ALA A 21 1.68 22.90 -2.57
C ALA A 21 2.31 21.55 -2.98
N MET A 22 1.79 20.92 -4.03
CA MET A 22 2.34 19.67 -4.55
C MET A 22 3.74 19.83 -5.13
N HIS A 23 4.05 20.95 -5.79
CA HIS A 23 5.41 21.27 -6.20
C HIS A 23 6.37 21.33 -5.00
N MET A 24 5.96 21.98 -3.91
CA MET A 24 6.76 22.03 -2.68
C MET A 24 6.94 20.65 -2.04
N TYR A 25 5.87 19.84 -1.97
CA TYR A 25 5.97 18.49 -1.40
C TYR A 25 6.81 17.54 -2.24
N ARG A 26 6.74 17.62 -3.58
CA ARG A 26 7.62 16.84 -4.47
C ARG A 26 9.08 17.16 -4.19
N ALA A 27 9.45 18.44 -4.13
CA ALA A 27 10.81 18.86 -3.75
C ALA A 27 11.21 18.38 -2.35
N ALA A 28 10.28 18.42 -1.38
CA ALA A 28 10.53 17.93 -0.03
C ALA A 28 10.79 16.41 -0.01
N ILE A 29 10.02 15.62 -0.77
CA ILE A 29 10.18 14.17 -0.93
C ILE A 29 11.51 13.84 -1.59
N ASP A 30 11.87 14.56 -2.65
CA ASP A 30 13.13 14.36 -3.37
C ASP A 30 14.35 14.70 -2.49
N SER A 31 14.17 15.61 -1.52
CA SER A 31 15.20 15.97 -0.53
C SER A 31 15.27 15.03 0.69
N LEU A 32 14.40 14.03 0.79
CA LEU A 32 14.43 13.07 1.89
C LEU A 32 15.74 12.28 1.85
N PRO A 33 16.33 11.97 3.02
CA PRO A 33 17.55 11.17 3.06
C PRO A 33 17.25 9.73 2.64
N PHE A 34 18.29 8.91 2.59
CA PHE A 34 18.14 7.47 2.36
C PHE A 34 17.28 6.84 3.47
N PRO A 35 16.44 5.83 3.16
CA PRO A 35 15.57 5.15 4.13
C PRO A 35 16.28 4.68 5.41
N GLU A 36 17.55 4.30 5.32
CA GLU A 36 18.37 3.80 6.42
C GLU A 36 18.87 4.93 7.35
N ASP A 37 18.76 6.19 6.94
CA ASP A 37 19.12 7.34 7.77
C ASP A 37 18.11 7.49 8.92
N LYS A 38 18.60 7.60 10.15
CA LYS A 38 17.78 7.81 11.36
C LYS A 38 16.87 9.04 11.28
N LYS A 39 17.19 10.02 10.43
CA LYS A 39 16.40 11.23 10.19
C LYS A 39 15.28 11.02 9.18
N PHE A 40 15.31 9.94 8.39
CA PHE A 40 14.34 9.66 7.33
C PHE A 40 12.92 9.65 7.88
N GLN A 41 12.63 8.80 8.87
CA GLN A 41 11.28 8.65 9.43
C GLN A 41 10.71 9.98 9.93
N LYS A 42 11.50 10.72 10.70
CA LYS A 42 11.07 12.04 11.23
C LYS A 42 10.77 13.04 10.11
N ARG A 43 11.56 13.07 9.04
CA ARG A 43 11.33 13.99 7.91
C ARG A 43 10.15 13.54 7.03
N ALA A 44 10.02 12.23 6.80
CA ALA A 44 8.90 11.66 6.05
C ALA A 44 7.57 11.95 6.76
N GLU A 45 7.50 11.81 8.09
CA GLU A 45 6.29 12.09 8.87
C GLU A 45 5.82 13.55 8.74
N VAL A 46 6.74 14.51 8.70
CA VAL A 46 6.40 15.93 8.49
C VAL A 46 5.75 16.12 7.11
N VAL A 47 6.30 15.49 6.08
CA VAL A 47 5.76 15.58 4.71
C VAL A 47 4.41 14.86 4.61
N LEU A 48 4.28 13.67 5.20
CA LEU A 48 3.03 12.90 5.26
C LEU A 48 1.90 13.68 5.96
N SER A 49 2.21 14.33 7.08
CA SER A 49 1.27 15.20 7.79
C SER A 49 0.77 16.35 6.91
N GLY A 50 1.68 16.99 6.16
CA GLY A 50 1.35 18.05 5.21
C GLY A 50 0.46 17.56 4.07
N LEU A 51 0.83 16.44 3.43
CA LEU A 51 0.04 15.80 2.38
C LEU A 51 -1.35 15.37 2.87
N ARG A 52 -1.48 14.89 4.11
CA ARG A 52 -2.77 14.51 4.70
C ARG A 52 -3.71 15.70 4.83
N LYS A 53 -3.19 16.86 5.26
CA LYS A 53 -3.96 18.11 5.32
C LYS A 53 -4.41 18.57 3.93
N LEU A 54 -3.51 18.51 2.94
CA LEU A 54 -3.85 18.85 1.56
C LEU A 54 -4.93 17.91 1.00
N ARG A 55 -4.79 16.60 1.24
CA ARG A 55 -5.77 15.58 0.87
C ARG A 55 -7.14 15.86 1.49
N ALA A 56 -7.19 16.22 2.77
CA ALA A 56 -8.44 16.53 3.48
C ALA A 56 -9.14 17.76 2.86
N GLY A 57 -8.41 18.85 2.61
CA GLY A 57 -8.98 20.05 2.00
C GLY A 57 -9.51 19.80 0.57
N LEU A 58 -8.79 19.01 -0.23
CA LEU A 58 -9.25 18.63 -1.57
C LEU A 58 -10.43 17.64 -1.54
N ALA A 59 -10.47 16.73 -0.56
CA ALA A 59 -11.60 15.83 -0.36
C ALA A 59 -12.86 16.61 0.02
N GLU A 60 -12.75 17.61 0.89
CA GLU A 60 -13.85 18.52 1.23
C GLU A 60 -14.29 19.34 0.01
N ALA A 61 -13.36 19.85 -0.79
CA ALA A 61 -13.71 20.54 -2.04
C ALA A 61 -14.42 19.61 -3.04
N ALA A 62 -14.02 18.34 -3.09
CA ALA A 62 -14.59 17.33 -3.99
C ALA A 62 -16.03 16.92 -3.64
N THR A 63 -16.47 17.04 -2.38
CA THR A 63 -17.83 16.68 -1.96
C THR A 63 -18.86 17.80 -2.18
N LYS A 64 -18.42 19.02 -2.52
CA LYS A 64 -19.32 20.13 -2.84
C LYS A 64 -20.11 19.80 -4.12
N SER A 65 -21.38 20.19 -4.17
CA SER A 65 -22.40 19.78 -5.15
C SER A 65 -22.08 20.07 -6.63
N ARG A 66 -21.01 20.81 -6.91
CA ARG A 66 -20.48 21.16 -8.23
C ARG A 66 -18.95 21.02 -8.28
N SER A 67 -18.40 19.98 -7.66
CA SER A 67 -16.96 19.72 -7.77
C SER A 67 -16.56 19.50 -9.22
N THR A 68 -15.50 20.20 -9.65
CA THR A 68 -15.03 20.12 -11.03
C THR A 68 -14.14 18.88 -11.20
N PRO A 69 -14.06 18.29 -12.42
CA PRO A 69 -13.11 17.22 -12.72
C PRO A 69 -11.66 17.58 -12.36
N THR A 70 -11.29 18.86 -12.39
CA THR A 70 -9.96 19.34 -12.03
C THR A 70 -9.64 19.17 -10.54
N VAL A 71 -10.60 19.40 -9.64
CA VAL A 71 -10.44 19.13 -8.19
C VAL A 71 -10.27 17.63 -7.94
N ILE A 72 -11.03 16.79 -8.64
CA ILE A 72 -10.91 15.32 -8.54
C ILE A 72 -9.55 14.83 -9.04
N ALA A 73 -9.03 15.42 -10.13
CA ALA A 73 -7.70 15.11 -10.65
C ALA A 73 -6.60 15.50 -9.66
N ALA A 74 -6.67 16.71 -9.07
CA ALA A 74 -5.73 17.16 -8.05
C ALA A 74 -5.78 16.26 -6.80
N LEU A 75 -6.97 15.90 -6.32
CA LEU A 75 -7.13 14.97 -5.20
C LEU A 75 -6.51 13.60 -5.49
N THR A 76 -6.69 13.10 -6.71
CA THR A 76 -6.07 11.83 -7.15
C THR A 76 -4.55 11.91 -7.15
N ASP A 77 -3.96 13.00 -7.63
CA ASP A 77 -2.50 13.19 -7.63
C ASP A 77 -1.93 13.22 -6.21
N VAL A 78 -2.58 13.96 -5.31
CA VAL A 78 -2.18 14.02 -3.89
C VAL A 78 -2.27 12.64 -3.23
N ARG A 79 -3.34 11.88 -3.50
CA ARG A 79 -3.51 10.51 -2.98
C ARG A 79 -2.37 9.60 -3.44
N ARG A 80 -2.08 9.55 -4.74
CA ARG A 80 -0.97 8.76 -5.28
C ARG A 80 0.35 9.12 -4.61
N ARG A 81 0.63 10.41 -4.46
CA ARG A 81 1.90 10.83 -3.85
C ARG A 81 2.00 10.53 -2.36
N TYR A 82 0.87 10.59 -1.64
CA TYR A 82 0.78 10.12 -0.26
C TYR A 82 1.04 8.61 -0.18
N ASP A 83 0.44 7.83 -1.09
CA ASP A 83 0.60 6.37 -1.14
C ASP A 83 2.05 5.97 -1.39
N ASP A 84 2.71 6.57 -2.39
CA ASP A 84 4.12 6.32 -2.70
C ASP A 84 5.03 6.61 -1.48
N LEU A 85 4.77 7.71 -0.77
CA LEU A 85 5.57 8.09 0.39
C LEU A 85 5.28 7.18 1.59
N MET A 86 4.03 6.78 1.81
CA MET A 86 3.67 5.82 2.86
C MET A 86 4.31 4.46 2.62
N GLU A 87 4.32 3.97 1.38
CA GLU A 87 4.97 2.70 1.02
C GLU A 87 6.48 2.78 1.30
N ARG A 88 7.14 3.85 0.82
CA ARG A 88 8.56 4.08 1.10
C ARG A 88 8.83 4.19 2.61
N ALA A 89 7.96 4.85 3.36
CA ALA A 89 8.07 5.00 4.82
C ALA A 89 7.90 3.66 5.55
N ALA A 90 6.95 2.84 5.11
CA ALA A 90 6.65 1.53 5.67
C ALA A 90 7.78 0.52 5.45
N SER A 91 8.48 0.59 4.31
CA SER A 91 9.63 -0.27 3.98
C SER A 91 10.93 0.16 4.66
N ALA A 92 11.02 1.38 5.18
CA ALA A 92 12.21 1.87 5.84
C ALA A 92 12.35 1.31 7.26
N PRO A 93 13.59 1.11 7.77
CA PRO A 93 13.80 0.72 9.17
C PRO A 93 13.13 1.71 10.14
N GLY A 94 12.51 1.17 11.19
CA GLY A 94 11.82 1.99 12.19
C GLY A 94 10.50 2.59 11.72
N SER A 95 9.87 2.03 10.68
CA SER A 95 8.53 2.43 10.25
C SER A 95 7.51 2.29 11.37
N THR A 96 6.58 3.23 11.44
CA THR A 96 5.54 3.20 12.47
C THR A 96 4.53 2.09 12.19
N LEU A 97 3.84 1.64 13.24
CA LEU A 97 2.79 0.63 13.09
C LEU A 97 1.68 1.10 12.12
N GLY A 98 1.32 2.37 12.15
CA GLY A 98 0.35 2.98 11.23
C GLY A 98 0.81 2.97 9.76
N GLN A 99 2.09 3.22 9.49
CA GLN A 99 2.64 3.14 8.13
C GLN A 99 2.58 1.72 7.56
N GLN A 100 2.92 0.73 8.39
CA GLN A 100 2.84 -0.68 8.03
C GLN A 100 1.39 -1.12 7.79
N LEU A 101 0.47 -0.72 8.69
CA LEU A 101 -0.96 -0.98 8.56
C LEU A 101 -1.54 -0.39 7.28
N TYR A 102 -1.23 0.87 6.98
CA TYR A 102 -1.67 1.55 5.76
C TYR A 102 -1.31 0.75 4.52
N THR A 103 -0.03 0.41 4.38
CA THR A 103 0.47 -0.26 3.19
C THR A 103 -0.17 -1.63 3.02
N ALA A 104 -0.29 -2.40 4.11
CA ALA A 104 -0.92 -3.70 4.11
C ALA A 104 -2.40 -3.63 3.67
N ARG A 105 -3.17 -2.68 4.22
CA ARG A 105 -4.61 -2.56 3.89
C ARG A 105 -4.85 -2.01 2.50
N ILE A 106 -4.03 -1.06 2.02
CA ILE A 106 -4.19 -0.47 0.69
C ILE A 106 -3.86 -1.52 -0.39
N ARG A 107 -2.82 -2.34 -0.18
CA ARG A 107 -2.53 -3.49 -1.07
C ARG A 107 -3.69 -4.49 -1.12
N ALA A 108 -4.31 -4.74 0.04
CA ALA A 108 -5.51 -5.57 0.15
C ALA A 108 -6.82 -4.87 -0.30
N LYS A 109 -6.75 -3.59 -0.74
CA LYS A 109 -7.89 -2.76 -1.15
C LYS A 109 -8.97 -2.59 -0.06
N LEU A 110 -8.55 -2.54 1.20
CA LEU A 110 -9.44 -2.33 2.35
C LEU A 110 -9.47 -0.86 2.76
N SER A 111 -10.68 -0.37 3.05
CA SER A 111 -10.89 0.86 3.80
C SER A 111 -10.39 0.72 5.24
N ALA A 112 -10.14 1.86 5.90
CA ALA A 112 -9.81 1.89 7.33
C ALA A 112 -10.88 1.20 8.17
N GLU A 113 -12.16 1.45 7.88
CA GLU A 113 -13.28 0.86 8.59
C GLU A 113 -13.38 -0.66 8.43
N GLU A 114 -13.21 -1.19 7.21
CA GLU A 114 -13.19 -2.64 6.96
C GLU A 114 -12.03 -3.32 7.69
N ALA A 115 -10.84 -2.71 7.63
CA ALA A 115 -9.65 -3.17 8.33
C ALA A 115 -9.87 -3.23 9.86
N ALA A 116 -10.47 -2.17 10.43
CA ALA A 116 -10.77 -2.13 11.86
C ALA A 116 -11.76 -3.22 12.29
N ARG A 117 -12.88 -3.35 11.55
CA ARG A 117 -13.94 -4.32 11.84
C ARG A 117 -13.44 -5.76 11.76
N GLY A 118 -12.51 -6.05 10.84
CA GLY A 118 -11.95 -7.40 10.66
C GLY A 118 -11.24 -7.98 11.90
N VAL A 119 -10.77 -7.13 12.81
CA VAL A 119 -10.05 -7.54 14.04
C VAL A 119 -10.64 -6.94 15.33
N GLY A 120 -11.85 -6.40 15.26
CA GLY A 120 -12.54 -5.83 16.43
C GLY A 120 -11.84 -4.59 17.01
N LEU A 121 -11.27 -3.75 16.16
CA LEU A 121 -10.75 -2.43 16.51
C LEU A 121 -11.84 -1.35 16.37
N ARG A 122 -11.61 -0.20 17.03
CA ARG A 122 -12.46 0.99 16.84
C ARG A 122 -12.34 1.46 15.37
N PRO A 123 -13.44 1.88 14.71
CA PRO A 123 -13.42 2.27 13.29
C PRO A 123 -12.41 3.38 12.96
N GLU A 124 -12.16 4.30 13.88
CA GLU A 124 -11.31 5.47 13.70
C GLU A 124 -9.82 5.15 13.91
N LEU A 125 -9.50 4.04 14.58
CA LEU A 125 -8.14 3.74 15.00
C LEU A 125 -7.16 3.60 13.83
N PRO A 126 -7.46 2.94 12.69
CA PRO A 126 -6.52 2.88 11.58
C PRO A 126 -6.16 4.27 11.06
N ASP A 127 -7.13 5.17 10.90
CA ASP A 127 -6.87 6.56 10.49
C ASP A 127 -6.05 7.33 11.54
N GLU A 128 -6.32 7.12 12.84
CA GLU A 128 -5.53 7.69 13.95
C GLU A 128 -4.07 7.22 13.89
N LEU A 129 -3.84 5.92 13.73
CA LEU A 129 -2.50 5.33 13.66
C LEU A 129 -1.72 5.78 12.43
N GLU A 130 -2.39 5.84 11.29
CA GLU A 130 -1.84 6.39 10.05
C GLU A 130 -1.48 7.87 10.19
N ALA A 131 -2.15 8.59 11.08
CA ALA A 131 -1.84 9.95 11.45
C ALA A 131 -0.73 10.08 12.52
N GLY A 132 -0.17 8.97 12.99
CA GLY A 132 0.92 8.93 13.96
C GLY A 132 0.46 8.86 15.42
N ALA A 133 -0.80 8.50 15.69
CA ALA A 133 -1.26 8.25 17.05
C ALA A 133 -0.57 7.03 17.68
N THR A 134 -0.48 7.05 19.01
CA THR A 134 0.07 5.94 19.79
C THR A 134 -1.06 5.00 20.22
N PRO A 135 -1.07 3.72 19.78
CA PRO A 135 -2.06 2.74 20.22
C PRO A 135 -1.82 2.30 21.67
N SER A 136 -2.86 1.75 22.29
CA SER A 136 -2.74 0.93 23.51
C SER A 136 -2.06 -0.42 23.23
N GLU A 137 -1.58 -1.09 24.28
CA GLU A 137 -0.93 -2.40 24.14
C GLU A 137 -1.86 -3.46 23.52
N GLU A 138 -3.15 -3.45 23.85
CA GLU A 138 -4.14 -4.36 23.26
C GLU A 138 -4.34 -4.09 21.76
N GLU A 139 -4.41 -2.81 21.38
CA GLU A 139 -4.55 -2.39 19.98
C GLU A 139 -3.30 -2.77 19.17
N VAL A 140 -2.10 -2.65 19.74
CA VAL A 140 -0.84 -3.09 19.09
C VAL A 140 -0.91 -4.55 18.68
N VAL A 141 -1.38 -5.43 19.57
CA VAL A 141 -1.50 -6.87 19.29
C VAL A 141 -2.45 -7.12 18.12
N LYS A 142 -3.64 -6.51 18.14
CA LYS A 142 -4.65 -6.68 17.07
C LYS A 142 -4.17 -6.12 15.73
N VAL A 143 -3.47 -4.99 15.74
CA VAL A 143 -2.92 -4.40 14.51
C VAL A 143 -1.79 -5.26 13.93
N HIS A 144 -0.92 -5.84 14.76
CA HIS A 144 0.09 -6.79 14.28
C HIS A 144 -0.54 -8.06 13.67
N GLN A 145 -1.59 -8.60 14.30
CA GLN A 145 -2.34 -9.73 13.76
C GLN A 145 -2.95 -9.39 12.39
N LEU A 146 -3.56 -8.21 12.26
CA LEU A 146 -4.11 -7.74 11.00
C LEU A 146 -3.03 -7.60 9.92
N ILE A 147 -1.90 -6.96 10.23
CA ILE A 147 -0.79 -6.79 9.26
C ILE A 147 -0.27 -8.16 8.80
N ALA A 148 -0.11 -9.12 9.72
CA ALA A 148 0.33 -10.46 9.39
C ALA A 148 -0.66 -11.16 8.42
N ALA A 149 -1.95 -11.15 8.75
CA ALA A 149 -2.98 -11.75 7.90
C ALA A 149 -3.04 -11.12 6.50
N LEU A 150 -2.91 -9.79 6.41
CA LEU A 150 -2.92 -9.09 5.11
C LEU A 150 -1.67 -9.38 4.28
N ARG A 151 -0.50 -9.59 4.89
CA ARG A 151 0.73 -9.98 4.19
C ARG A 151 0.62 -11.39 3.61
N GLU A 152 0.01 -12.32 4.34
CA GLU A 152 -0.26 -13.67 3.85
C GLU A 152 -1.14 -13.64 2.58
N VAL A 153 -2.20 -12.82 2.59
CA VAL A 153 -3.09 -12.65 1.43
C VAL A 153 -2.38 -12.03 0.23
N ASN A 154 -1.49 -11.07 0.46
CA ASN A 154 -0.77 -10.36 -0.60
C ASN A 154 0.43 -11.15 -1.16
N GLY A 155 0.80 -12.29 -0.57
CA GLY A 155 1.99 -13.06 -0.97
C GLY A 155 3.32 -12.44 -0.54
N ASP A 156 3.29 -11.47 0.39
CA ASP A 156 4.47 -10.82 0.99
C ASP A 156 5.02 -11.59 2.21
N GLY A 157 4.38 -12.70 2.58
CA GLY A 157 4.87 -13.58 3.64
C GLY A 157 6.16 -14.27 3.21
N ASP A 158 7.11 -14.43 4.13
CA ASP A 158 8.24 -15.34 3.96
C ASP A 158 7.70 -16.72 3.59
N TYR A 159 7.63 -17.02 2.29
CA TYR A 159 7.33 -18.35 1.82
C TYR A 159 8.52 -19.22 2.21
N GLN A 160 8.45 -19.84 3.38
CA GLN A 160 9.14 -21.10 3.58
C GLN A 160 8.35 -22.10 2.74
N PRO A 161 8.89 -22.61 1.60
CA PRO A 161 8.31 -23.79 1.01
C PRO A 161 8.25 -24.82 2.12
N SER A 162 7.04 -25.22 2.50
CA SER A 162 6.89 -26.44 3.26
C SER A 162 7.64 -27.48 2.44
N SER A 163 8.69 -28.03 3.03
CA SER A 163 9.34 -29.21 2.48
C SER A 163 8.28 -30.31 2.50
N GLN A 164 7.45 -30.36 1.47
CA GLN A 164 6.65 -31.52 1.11
C GLN A 164 7.65 -32.58 0.67
N ALA A 165 8.23 -33.24 1.66
CA ALA A 165 8.70 -34.60 1.51
C ALA A 165 7.49 -35.44 1.11
N ASN A 166 7.49 -35.86 -0.16
CA ASN A 166 6.73 -36.93 -0.79
C ASN A 166 5.20 -36.94 -0.57
N VAL A 167 4.44 -36.94 -1.66
CA VAL A 167 3.84 -38.16 -2.23
C VAL A 167 3.25 -37.76 -3.58
N ASN A 168 3.70 -38.44 -4.64
CA ASN A 168 3.05 -38.76 -5.93
C ASN A 168 4.20 -39.09 -6.90
N GLY A 169 4.81 -40.28 -6.83
CA GLY A 169 4.13 -41.55 -7.08
C GLY A 169 3.96 -41.86 -8.57
N TRP A 170 4.64 -41.13 -9.47
CA TRP A 170 4.59 -41.34 -10.92
C TRP A 170 5.94 -41.00 -11.58
N ASP A 171 6.98 -41.80 -11.39
CA ASP A 171 8.16 -41.74 -12.29
C ASP A 171 9.09 -42.97 -12.24
N GLU A 172 8.62 -44.13 -11.74
CA GLU A 172 9.44 -45.36 -11.72
C GLU A 172 8.92 -46.49 -12.63
N ALA A 173 7.80 -46.27 -13.33
CA ALA A 173 7.21 -47.27 -14.24
C ALA A 173 7.51 -47.03 -15.74
N MET A 174 8.15 -45.92 -16.12
CA MET A 174 8.48 -45.61 -17.53
C MET A 174 9.95 -45.79 -17.92
N ALA A 175 10.83 -46.17 -16.99
CA ALA A 175 12.27 -46.28 -17.27
C ALA A 175 12.79 -47.71 -17.59
N LEU A 176 11.91 -48.72 -17.68
CA LEU A 176 12.33 -50.12 -17.91
C LEU A 176 11.58 -50.84 -19.04
N ASN A 177 11.25 -50.14 -20.12
CA ASN A 177 10.82 -50.79 -21.37
C ASN A 177 11.42 -50.07 -22.57
N GLY A 178 12.70 -50.33 -22.83
CA GLY A 178 13.36 -49.85 -24.04
C GLY A 178 14.86 -50.12 -24.05
N ALA A 179 15.24 -51.31 -24.53
CA ALA A 179 16.47 -51.64 -25.27
C ALA A 179 17.21 -52.90 -24.76
N GLY A 180 17.37 -53.88 -25.65
CA GLY A 180 18.27 -55.04 -25.50
C GLY A 180 17.67 -56.32 -26.06
N GLN A 181 17.55 -56.45 -27.39
CA GLN A 181 18.38 -57.37 -28.20
C GLN A 181 18.09 -58.86 -27.94
N GLU A 182 17.15 -59.43 -28.72
CA GLU A 182 17.11 -60.86 -28.97
C GLU A 182 18.26 -61.24 -29.92
N ALA A 183 19.02 -62.23 -29.47
CA ALA A 183 20.15 -62.82 -30.13
C ALA A 183 19.72 -63.80 -31.24
N ASP A 184 20.53 -63.80 -32.29
CA ASP A 184 20.89 -64.90 -33.19
C ASP A 184 19.95 -66.12 -33.29
N VAL A 185 19.33 -66.23 -34.48
CA VAL A 185 18.70 -67.45 -34.96
C VAL A 185 19.78 -68.40 -35.49
N GLU A 186 19.69 -69.61 -34.97
CA GLU A 186 20.51 -70.79 -35.15
C GLU A 186 20.55 -71.31 -36.60
N THR A 187 21.69 -71.89 -36.94
CA THR A 187 22.00 -72.76 -38.09
C THR A 187 20.92 -73.80 -38.46
N HIS A 188 20.53 -73.86 -39.73
CA HIS A 188 20.67 -75.02 -40.65
C HIS A 188 20.23 -74.66 -42.08
#